data_AF-A0A1C5XMU0-F1
#
_entry.id   AF-A0A1C5XMU0-F1
#
_cell.length_a   1.000
_cell.length_b   1.000
_cell.length_c   1.000
_cell.angle_alpha   90.00
_cell.angle_beta   90.00
_cell.angle_gamma   90.00
#
_symmetry.space_group_name_H-M   'P 1'
#
loop_
_entity.id
_entity.type
_entity.pdbx_description
1 polymer ?
#
loop_
_entity_poly.entity_id
_entity_poly.type
_entity_poly.pdbx_seq_one_letter_code
_entity_poly.pdbx_strand_id
1 'polypeptide(L)'
;MELKEKIKNFNLREHEGIDKDDKNGKISEAFKPIAETILSGHFKVTKNNSDSYVTVHPTCVEMYYHEEGEGEDKIKDYIVYHRDSNDGKKMPVFPIGVLHNHVSGIDITFEKVVDNLPVRFSALIKEFWIDKSNKKEEQTEKYGEENIKVCSESNPEKRSTYLYEALYSQYSVFDGFSVKWVDGNENDRKKIRCVNTRLNVAEYDHFEKIPASKTKEQLTKNNKYKQCQRMWRYSINKD
;
A
#
# COMPACT_ATOMS: atom_id res chain seq x y z
N MET A 1 3.12 13.20 13.20
CA MET A 1 3.66 12.94 11.85
C MET A 1 2.64 13.43 10.83
N GLU A 2 3.04 13.88 9.63
CA GLU A 2 2.07 14.31 8.60
C GLU A 2 2.32 13.54 7.31
N LEU A 3 1.55 12.47 7.05
CA LEU A 3 1.70 11.65 5.85
C LEU A 3 1.51 12.49 4.58
N LYS A 4 0.47 13.33 4.57
CA LYS A 4 0.11 14.14 3.40
C LYS A 4 1.25 15.06 2.96
N GLU A 5 1.86 15.79 3.89
CA GLU A 5 2.96 16.72 3.59
C GLU A 5 4.24 15.97 3.22
N LYS A 6 4.56 14.87 3.90
CA LYS A 6 5.68 14.00 3.51
C LYS A 6 5.57 13.50 2.07
N ILE A 7 4.39 13.06 1.66
CA ILE A 7 4.16 12.55 0.30
C ILE A 7 4.23 13.68 -0.73
N LYS A 8 3.60 14.83 -0.47
CA LYS A 8 3.64 15.97 -1.39
C LYS A 8 5.07 16.39 -1.72
N ASN A 9 5.92 16.41 -0.70
CA ASN A 9 7.31 16.84 -0.81
C ASN A 9 8.27 15.71 -1.21
N PHE A 10 7.80 14.47 -1.30
CA PHE A 10 8.65 13.34 -1.64
C PHE A 10 9.04 13.39 -3.13
N ASN A 11 10.33 13.49 -3.43
CA ASN A 11 10.84 13.42 -4.79
C ASN A 11 12.03 12.47 -4.84
N LEU A 12 11.84 11.33 -5.49
CA LEU A 12 12.88 10.31 -5.55
C LEU A 12 14.13 10.80 -6.30
N ARG A 13 13.98 11.73 -7.25
CA ARG A 13 15.08 12.30 -8.04
C ARG A 13 16.04 13.19 -7.23
N GLU A 14 15.65 13.62 -6.04
CA GLU A 14 16.52 14.41 -5.14
C GLU A 14 17.55 13.54 -4.40
N HIS A 15 17.45 12.22 -4.52
CA HIS A 15 18.39 11.28 -3.92
C HIS A 15 19.51 10.94 -4.90
N GLU A 16 20.76 11.25 -4.52
CA GLU A 16 21.91 11.03 -5.38
C GLU A 16 22.26 9.54 -5.58
N GLY A 17 22.61 9.19 -6.83
CA GLY A 17 23.14 7.89 -7.20
C GLY A 17 22.15 6.74 -7.04
N ILE A 18 20.86 6.99 -7.24
CA ILE A 18 19.83 5.94 -7.36
C ILE A 18 20.11 5.06 -8.58
N ASP A 19 19.97 3.74 -8.37
CA ASP A 19 19.87 2.78 -9.47
C ASP A 19 18.40 2.57 -9.82
N LYS A 20 18.06 2.63 -11.11
CA LYS A 20 16.67 2.53 -11.58
C LYS A 20 15.98 1.19 -11.26
N ASP A 21 16.79 0.14 -11.06
CA ASP A 21 16.34 -1.19 -10.68
C ASP A 21 16.40 -1.43 -9.17
N ASP A 22 16.82 -0.41 -8.40
CA ASP A 22 17.07 -0.45 -6.96
C ASP A 22 18.12 -1.50 -6.53
N LYS A 23 19.10 -1.83 -7.40
CA LYS A 23 20.15 -2.80 -7.08
C LYS A 23 21.05 -2.34 -5.92
N ASN A 24 21.13 -1.04 -5.69
CA ASN A 24 21.86 -0.45 -4.58
C ASN A 24 21.00 -0.15 -3.34
N GLY A 25 19.69 -0.46 -3.38
CA GLY A 25 18.76 -0.32 -2.26
C GLY A 25 18.36 1.11 -1.89
N LYS A 26 18.85 2.13 -2.60
CA LYS A 26 18.59 3.53 -2.25
C LYS A 26 17.14 3.95 -2.44
N ILE A 27 16.42 3.37 -3.39
CA ILE A 27 14.98 3.62 -3.55
C ILE A 27 14.26 3.02 -2.35
N SER A 28 14.62 1.79 -1.96
CA SER A 28 14.05 1.16 -0.77
C SER A 28 14.30 2.00 0.50
N GLU A 29 15.48 2.58 0.66
CA GLU A 29 15.81 3.49 1.75
C GLU A 29 14.97 4.78 1.72
N ALA A 30 14.78 5.36 0.53
CA ALA A 30 13.98 6.58 0.35
C ALA A 30 12.49 6.35 0.68
N PHE A 31 11.94 5.16 0.41
CA PHE A 31 10.57 4.80 0.75
C PHE A 31 10.36 4.49 2.23
N LYS A 32 11.41 4.07 2.94
CA LYS A 32 11.32 3.62 4.33
C LYS A 32 10.66 4.66 5.27
N PRO A 33 11.02 5.96 5.26
CA PRO A 33 10.35 6.97 6.09
C PRO A 33 8.86 7.16 5.79
N ILE A 34 8.45 6.97 4.53
CA ILE A 34 7.04 7.02 4.13
C ILE A 34 6.32 5.80 4.71
N ALA A 35 6.89 4.60 4.52
CA ALA A 35 6.33 3.37 5.08
C ALA A 35 6.17 3.46 6.60
N GLU A 36 7.17 3.95 7.35
CA GLU A 36 7.04 4.16 8.80
C GLU A 36 5.91 5.13 9.15
N THR A 37 5.72 6.19 8.35
CA THR A 37 4.64 7.16 8.57
C THR A 37 3.27 6.51 8.36
N ILE A 38 3.11 5.73 7.29
CA ILE A 38 1.87 4.97 7.03
C ILE A 38 1.63 3.97 8.17
N LEU A 39 2.61 3.16 8.52
CA LEU A 39 2.49 2.10 9.54
C LEU A 39 2.29 2.63 10.95
N SER A 40 2.50 3.94 11.18
CA SER A 40 2.22 4.59 12.45
C SER A 40 0.85 5.27 12.50
N GLY A 41 0.22 5.49 11.35
CA GLY A 41 -1.14 6.04 11.26
C GLY A 41 -2.18 4.93 11.16
N HIS A 42 -3.44 5.32 11.06
CA HIS A 42 -4.55 4.39 10.94
C HIS A 42 -5.73 5.01 10.21
N PHE A 43 -6.63 4.16 9.73
CA PHE A 43 -7.95 4.57 9.31
C PHE A 43 -8.89 4.59 10.50
N LYS A 44 -9.62 5.68 10.69
CA LYS A 44 -10.73 5.77 11.62
C LYS A 44 -12.04 5.67 10.85
N VAL A 45 -12.79 4.61 11.12
CA VAL A 45 -14.13 4.37 10.56
C VAL A 45 -15.14 4.79 11.62
N THR A 46 -15.91 5.85 11.37
CA THR A 46 -16.82 6.44 12.36
C THR A 46 -18.25 6.41 11.85
N LYS A 47 -19.18 5.92 12.68
CA LYS A 47 -20.62 6.01 12.40
C LYS A 47 -21.04 7.48 12.47
N ASN A 48 -21.78 7.96 11.47
CA ASN A 48 -22.21 9.36 11.48
C ASN A 48 -23.13 9.62 12.67
N ASN A 49 -23.06 10.84 13.23
CA ASN A 49 -23.86 11.27 14.39
C ASN A 49 -23.72 10.37 15.64
N SER A 50 -22.60 9.65 15.76
CA SER A 50 -22.30 8.77 16.88
C SER A 50 -20.83 8.91 17.26
N ASP A 51 -20.50 8.58 18.50
CA ASP A 51 -19.13 8.41 18.97
C ASP A 51 -18.63 6.96 18.84
N SER A 52 -19.42 6.07 18.22
CA SER A 52 -18.99 4.72 17.84
C SER A 52 -17.99 4.78 16.68
N TYR A 53 -16.81 4.20 16.87
CA TYR A 53 -15.82 4.06 15.81
C TYR A 53 -14.97 2.80 15.95
N VAL A 54 -14.36 2.42 14.84
CA VAL A 54 -13.36 1.37 14.73
C VAL A 54 -12.09 1.98 14.16
N THR A 55 -10.92 1.47 14.54
CA THR A 55 -9.66 1.85 13.89
C THR A 55 -9.00 0.67 13.21
N VAL A 56 -8.46 0.91 12.02
CA VAL A 56 -7.80 -0.10 11.19
C VAL A 56 -6.35 0.34 10.97
N HIS A 57 -5.42 -0.46 11.47
CA HIS A 57 -4.00 -0.13 11.58
C HIS A 57 -3.18 -0.98 10.62
N PRO A 58 -2.59 -0.40 9.56
CA PRO A 58 -1.67 -1.11 8.68
C PRO A 58 -0.43 -1.59 9.46
N THR A 59 -0.02 -2.85 9.25
CA THR A 59 1.21 -3.41 9.84
C THR A 59 2.25 -3.80 8.78
N CYS A 60 1.83 -3.89 7.52
CA CYS A 60 2.72 -4.14 6.38
C CYS A 60 2.21 -3.41 5.13
N VAL A 61 3.11 -2.79 4.38
CA VAL A 61 2.82 -2.12 3.11
C VAL A 61 3.82 -2.50 2.01
N GLU A 62 3.35 -2.52 0.77
CA GLU A 62 4.18 -2.63 -0.43
C GLU A 62 4.13 -1.34 -1.24
N MET A 63 5.30 -0.81 -1.60
CA MET A 63 5.41 0.40 -2.42
C MET A 63 5.45 0.05 -3.91
N TYR A 64 4.80 0.88 -4.72
CA TYR A 64 4.74 0.76 -6.17
C TYR A 64 5.05 2.12 -6.77
N TYR A 65 6.10 2.23 -7.59
CA TYR A 65 6.58 3.51 -8.14
C TYR A 65 6.96 3.36 -9.61
N HIS A 66 6.38 4.18 -10.48
CA HIS A 66 6.62 4.20 -11.92
C HIS A 66 6.67 5.63 -12.43
N GLU A 67 7.75 6.00 -13.14
CA GLU A 67 7.83 7.27 -13.86
C GLU A 67 7.42 7.07 -15.32
N GLU A 68 6.40 7.80 -15.77
CA GLU A 68 5.99 7.77 -17.17
C GLU A 68 6.95 8.56 -18.08
N GLY A 69 6.82 8.34 -19.40
CA GLY A 69 7.70 8.88 -20.43
C GLY A 69 8.89 7.98 -20.79
N GLU A 70 9.69 8.40 -21.74
CA GLU A 70 10.87 7.67 -22.24
C GLU A 70 12.15 8.12 -21.50
N GLY A 71 13.16 7.26 -21.46
CA GLY A 71 14.45 7.54 -20.81
C GLY A 71 14.98 6.34 -20.05
N GLU A 72 16.28 6.08 -20.18
CA GLU A 72 16.94 4.99 -19.46
C GLU A 72 17.17 5.30 -17.97
N ASP A 73 17.05 6.56 -17.57
CA ASP A 73 17.16 7.06 -16.20
C ASP A 73 15.86 6.91 -15.40
N LYS A 74 14.73 6.68 -16.09
CA LYS A 74 13.41 6.55 -15.45
C LYS A 74 13.26 5.22 -14.72
N ILE A 75 12.61 5.29 -13.56
CA ILE A 75 12.25 4.09 -12.80
C ILE A 75 11.00 3.48 -13.40
N LYS A 76 11.14 2.27 -13.95
CA LYS A 76 10.05 1.50 -14.54
C LYS A 76 9.59 0.38 -13.63
N ASP A 77 8.30 0.39 -13.33
CA ASP A 77 7.61 -0.70 -12.65
C ASP A 77 6.36 -1.08 -13.43
N TYR A 78 6.48 -2.12 -14.25
CA TYR A 78 5.46 -2.51 -15.22
C TYR A 78 4.27 -3.25 -14.62
N ILE A 79 4.20 -3.43 -13.30
CA ILE A 79 3.02 -3.96 -12.63
C ILE A 79 2.02 -2.88 -12.19
N VAL A 80 2.43 -1.59 -12.18
CA VAL A 80 1.55 -0.51 -11.71
C VAL A 80 0.27 -0.44 -12.54
N TYR A 81 -0.88 -0.45 -11.86
CA TYR A 81 -2.22 -0.72 -12.39
C TYR A 81 -2.88 0.47 -13.11
N HIS A 82 -2.37 1.68 -12.92
CA HIS A 82 -2.96 2.92 -13.44
C HIS A 82 -1.91 3.78 -14.12
N ARG A 83 -1.56 3.41 -15.34
CA ARG A 83 -0.58 4.11 -16.18
C ARG A 83 -1.12 4.27 -17.60
N ASP A 84 -0.49 5.17 -18.33
CA ASP A 84 -0.74 5.32 -19.77
C ASP A 84 -0.59 3.97 -20.48
N SER A 85 -1.61 3.62 -21.26
CA SER A 85 -1.62 2.37 -22.01
C SER A 85 -0.94 2.54 -23.37
N ASN A 86 -0.50 1.42 -23.92
CA ASN A 86 0.23 1.39 -25.20
C ASN A 86 -0.61 1.84 -26.41
N ASP A 87 -1.93 1.95 -26.27
CA ASP A 87 -2.85 2.50 -27.26
C ASP A 87 -2.90 4.05 -27.25
N GLY A 88 -2.07 4.71 -26.43
CA GLY A 88 -1.97 6.16 -26.34
C GLY A 88 -3.00 6.82 -25.43
N LYS A 89 -3.81 6.04 -24.71
CA LYS A 89 -4.74 6.59 -23.72
C LYS A 89 -3.96 7.12 -22.51
N LYS A 90 -3.99 8.43 -22.36
CA LYS A 90 -3.44 9.13 -21.19
C LYS A 90 -4.36 9.00 -19.99
N MET A 91 -3.85 8.48 -18.89
CA MET A 91 -4.58 8.32 -17.64
C MET A 91 -4.25 9.50 -16.71
N PRO A 92 -5.24 10.20 -16.15
CA PRO A 92 -4.95 11.26 -15.18
C PRO A 92 -4.31 10.67 -13.92
N VAL A 93 -3.52 11.46 -13.19
CA VAL A 93 -3.00 11.03 -11.89
C VAL A 93 -4.11 10.99 -10.85
N PHE A 94 -4.07 10.02 -9.94
CA PHE A 94 -4.93 10.05 -8.76
C PHE A 94 -4.51 11.18 -7.80
N PRO A 95 -5.46 11.90 -7.20
CA PRO A 95 -5.16 12.80 -6.10
C PRO A 95 -4.49 12.05 -4.94
N ILE A 96 -3.59 12.72 -4.21
CA ILE A 96 -2.94 12.16 -3.02
C ILE A 96 -4.00 11.73 -2.00
N GLY A 97 -3.88 10.49 -1.52
CA GLY A 97 -4.73 9.91 -0.48
C GLY A 97 -5.99 9.23 -0.98
N VAL A 98 -6.19 9.07 -2.30
CA VAL A 98 -7.28 8.22 -2.81
C VAL A 98 -6.98 6.76 -2.44
N LEU A 99 -8.01 6.09 -1.89
CA LEU A 99 -8.02 4.65 -1.70
C LEU A 99 -8.42 3.98 -3.02
N HIS A 100 -7.45 3.38 -3.70
CA HIS A 100 -7.70 2.66 -4.94
C HIS A 100 -7.91 1.17 -4.66
N ASN A 101 -9.04 0.65 -5.11
CA ASN A 101 -9.42 -0.74 -4.89
C ASN A 101 -8.81 -1.61 -6.00
N HIS A 102 -7.93 -2.54 -5.63
CA HIS A 102 -7.29 -3.48 -6.53
C HIS A 102 -7.68 -4.93 -6.18
N VAL A 103 -7.52 -5.86 -7.13
CA VAL A 103 -7.78 -7.29 -6.89
C VAL A 103 -6.90 -7.89 -5.77
N SER A 104 -5.80 -7.21 -5.44
CA SER A 104 -4.86 -7.62 -4.38
C SER A 104 -5.07 -6.89 -3.05
N GLY A 105 -6.00 -5.94 -2.93
CA GLY A 105 -6.20 -5.14 -1.71
C GLY A 105 -6.48 -3.68 -2.02
N ILE A 106 -6.17 -2.78 -1.09
CA ILE A 106 -6.38 -1.33 -1.25
C ILE A 106 -5.03 -0.61 -1.23
N ASP A 107 -4.83 0.22 -2.23
CA ASP A 107 -3.70 1.14 -2.37
C ASP A 107 -4.05 2.52 -1.82
N ILE A 108 -3.12 3.12 -1.08
CA ILE A 108 -3.13 4.57 -0.83
C ILE A 108 -2.31 5.23 -1.94
N THR A 109 -2.95 6.08 -2.74
CA THR A 109 -2.31 6.74 -3.88
C THR A 109 -1.54 7.99 -3.47
N PHE A 110 -0.42 8.22 -4.13
CA PHE A 110 0.54 9.30 -3.92
C PHE A 110 0.99 9.90 -5.27
N GLU A 111 0.17 9.75 -6.30
CA GLU A 111 0.53 10.12 -7.66
C GLU A 111 0.67 11.64 -7.83
N LYS A 112 1.55 12.05 -8.74
CA LYS A 112 1.78 13.44 -9.08
C LYS A 112 2.32 13.60 -10.49
N VAL A 113 2.33 14.83 -10.98
CA VAL A 113 2.99 15.18 -12.24
C VAL A 113 4.32 15.85 -11.91
N VAL A 114 5.41 15.36 -12.51
CA VAL A 114 6.77 15.92 -12.42
C VAL A 114 7.26 16.14 -13.85
N ASP A 115 7.72 17.34 -14.18
CA ASP A 115 8.20 17.69 -15.53
C ASP A 115 7.18 17.34 -16.64
N ASN A 116 5.89 17.63 -16.39
CA ASN A 116 4.76 17.29 -17.27
C ASN A 116 4.53 15.78 -17.52
N LEU A 117 5.17 14.91 -16.73
CA LEU A 117 5.02 13.47 -16.81
C LEU A 117 4.43 12.89 -15.52
N PRO A 118 3.45 11.99 -15.61
CA PRO A 118 2.93 11.30 -14.43
C PRO A 118 3.99 10.44 -13.73
N VAL A 119 4.03 10.56 -12.42
CA VAL A 119 4.68 9.63 -11.50
C VAL A 119 3.58 8.88 -10.79
N ARG A 120 3.48 7.58 -11.07
CA ARG A 120 2.53 6.68 -10.43
C ARG A 120 3.17 6.15 -9.16
N PHE A 121 2.62 6.51 -8.01
CA PHE A 121 3.14 6.11 -6.72
C PHE A 121 1.99 5.69 -5.82
N SER A 122 2.09 4.53 -5.21
CA SER A 122 1.11 4.05 -4.22
C SER A 122 1.74 3.14 -3.17
N ALA A 123 1.02 2.96 -2.07
CA ALA A 123 1.29 1.93 -1.07
C ALA A 123 0.10 0.98 -0.95
N LEU A 124 0.30 -0.28 -1.32
CA LEU A 124 -0.67 -1.35 -1.10
C LEU A 124 -0.58 -1.82 0.35
N ILE A 125 -1.71 -1.82 1.06
CA ILE A 125 -1.77 -2.35 2.43
C ILE A 125 -1.84 -3.88 2.37
N LYS A 126 -0.83 -4.53 2.95
CA LYS A 126 -0.68 -5.98 2.92
C LYS A 126 -1.20 -6.69 4.15
N GLU A 127 -1.00 -6.08 5.30
CA GLU A 127 -1.40 -6.61 6.59
C GLU A 127 -1.94 -5.48 7.45
N PHE A 128 -2.93 -5.79 8.29
CA PHE A 128 -3.54 -4.82 9.19
C PHE A 128 -4.14 -5.51 10.42
N TRP A 129 -4.44 -4.75 11.45
CA TRP A 129 -5.29 -5.20 12.56
C TRP A 129 -6.39 -4.18 12.84
N ILE A 130 -7.43 -4.62 13.56
CA ILE A 130 -8.62 -3.81 13.82
C ILE A 130 -8.81 -3.66 15.33
N ASP A 131 -8.92 -2.42 15.80
CA ASP A 131 -9.37 -2.12 17.15
C ASP A 131 -10.87 -1.78 17.14
N LYS A 132 -11.67 -2.67 17.73
CA LYS A 132 -13.12 -2.50 17.92
C LYS A 132 -13.50 -2.08 19.34
N SER A 133 -12.54 -1.75 20.22
CA SER A 133 -12.81 -1.37 21.62
C SER A 133 -13.75 -0.17 21.77
N ASN A 134 -13.79 0.70 20.75
CA ASN A 134 -14.66 1.88 20.70
C ASN A 134 -15.94 1.67 19.88
N LYS A 135 -16.17 0.45 19.38
CA LYS A 135 -17.38 0.11 18.64
C LYS A 135 -18.51 -0.10 19.65
N LYS A 136 -19.49 0.80 19.63
CA LYS A 136 -20.74 0.62 20.35
C LYS A 136 -21.66 -0.24 19.49
N GLU A 137 -21.94 -1.45 19.95
CA GLU A 137 -22.88 -2.36 19.30
C GLU A 137 -24.31 -1.82 19.49
N GLU A 138 -25.04 -1.65 18.39
CA GLU A 138 -26.49 -1.63 18.46
C GLU A 138 -26.97 -3.08 18.60
N GLN A 139 -27.99 -3.32 19.41
CA GLN A 139 -28.61 -4.62 19.55
C GLN A 139 -29.11 -5.10 18.19
N THR A 140 -28.27 -5.80 17.45
CA THR A 140 -28.60 -6.40 16.18
C THR A 140 -28.39 -7.90 16.33
N GLU A 141 -29.41 -8.65 15.93
CA GLU A 141 -29.34 -10.09 15.77
C GLU A 141 -28.04 -10.45 15.05
N LYS A 142 -27.35 -11.51 15.49
CA LYS A 142 -26.08 -11.95 14.93
C LYS A 142 -26.25 -12.36 13.46
N TYR A 143 -26.18 -11.38 12.55
CA TYR A 143 -26.18 -11.61 11.11
C TYR A 143 -24.78 -12.04 10.67
N GLY A 144 -24.58 -13.36 10.59
CA GLY A 144 -23.38 -13.99 10.01
C GLY A 144 -22.14 -13.96 10.93
N GLU A 145 -21.25 -14.91 10.72
CA GLU A 145 -19.92 -14.89 11.36
C GLU A 145 -19.05 -13.81 10.68
N GLU A 146 -18.45 -12.90 11.47
CA GLU A 146 -17.43 -12.00 10.95
C GLU A 146 -16.25 -12.81 10.38
N ASN A 147 -15.81 -12.53 9.14
CA ASN A 147 -14.75 -13.33 8.52
C ASN A 147 -13.36 -12.92 9.03
N ILE A 148 -13.22 -11.69 9.52
CA ILE A 148 -12.06 -11.21 10.25
C ILE A 148 -12.23 -11.62 11.72
N LYS A 149 -11.51 -12.66 12.12
CA LYS A 149 -11.40 -13.06 13.54
C LYS A 149 -10.64 -11.99 14.34
N VAL A 150 -10.48 -12.24 15.64
CA VAL A 150 -9.61 -11.45 16.52
C VAL A 150 -8.22 -11.33 15.90
N CYS A 151 -7.86 -10.10 15.50
CA CYS A 151 -6.54 -9.72 15.02
C CYS A 151 -5.96 -8.65 15.93
N SER A 152 -4.64 -8.70 16.14
CA SER A 152 -3.91 -7.75 16.97
C SER A 152 -2.68 -7.27 16.21
N GLU A 153 -1.99 -6.25 16.73
CA GLU A 153 -0.75 -5.77 16.10
C GLU A 153 0.29 -6.89 15.91
N SER A 154 0.40 -7.82 16.86
CA SER A 154 1.32 -8.96 16.80
C SER A 154 0.80 -10.15 16.00
N ASN A 155 -0.50 -10.23 15.74
CA ASN A 155 -1.13 -11.26 14.91
C ASN A 155 -2.14 -10.59 13.96
N PRO A 156 -1.66 -9.88 12.92
CA PRO A 156 -2.51 -9.11 12.03
C PRO A 156 -3.23 -10.02 11.04
N GLU A 157 -4.29 -9.49 10.43
CA GLU A 157 -4.91 -10.06 9.23
C GLU A 157 -3.93 -9.93 8.05
N LYS A 158 -3.62 -11.05 7.39
CA LYS A 158 -2.65 -11.12 6.28
C LYS A 158 -3.31 -11.18 4.91
N ARG A 159 -4.64 -11.32 4.86
CA ARG A 159 -5.43 -11.27 3.63
C ARG A 159 -5.73 -9.81 3.31
N SER A 160 -4.89 -9.16 2.51
CA SER A 160 -5.03 -7.74 2.15
C SER A 160 -6.40 -7.34 1.59
N THR A 161 -7.11 -8.25 0.91
CA THR A 161 -8.48 -8.00 0.42
C THR A 161 -9.52 -7.89 1.54
N TYR A 162 -9.25 -8.41 2.73
CA TYR A 162 -10.18 -8.27 3.86
C TYR A 162 -10.20 -6.84 4.42
N LEU A 163 -9.32 -5.97 3.95
CA LEU A 163 -9.38 -4.54 4.25
C LEU A 163 -10.69 -3.90 3.76
N TYR A 164 -11.33 -4.46 2.73
CA TYR A 164 -12.68 -4.05 2.30
C TYR A 164 -13.70 -4.22 3.43
N GLU A 165 -13.70 -5.38 4.10
CA GLU A 165 -14.60 -5.66 5.23
C GLU A 165 -14.22 -4.79 6.44
N ALA A 166 -12.93 -4.61 6.69
CA ALA A 166 -12.43 -3.76 7.78
C ALA A 166 -12.85 -2.29 7.65
N LEU A 167 -12.94 -1.74 6.42
CA LEU A 167 -13.30 -0.35 6.18
C LEU A 167 -14.80 -0.13 5.92
N TYR A 168 -15.45 -1.04 5.18
CA TYR A 168 -16.78 -0.80 4.63
C TYR A 168 -17.90 -1.64 5.27
N SER A 169 -17.56 -2.65 6.07
CA SER A 169 -18.54 -3.52 6.74
C SER A 169 -18.68 -3.23 8.23
N GLN A 170 -18.24 -2.04 8.69
CA GLN A 170 -18.32 -1.68 10.11
C GLN A 170 -19.66 -1.09 10.52
N TYR A 171 -20.31 -0.33 9.63
CA TYR A 171 -21.54 0.40 9.90
C TYR A 171 -22.48 0.37 8.68
N SER A 172 -23.78 0.53 8.95
CA SER A 172 -24.81 0.61 7.91
C SER A 172 -24.62 1.86 7.05
N VAL A 173 -24.79 1.70 5.74
CA VAL A 173 -24.81 2.83 4.80
C VAL A 173 -26.05 3.72 4.96
N PHE A 174 -27.15 3.20 5.53
CA PHE A 174 -28.37 3.97 5.76
C PHE A 174 -28.22 4.99 6.88
N ASP A 175 -27.38 4.68 7.87
CA ASP A 175 -27.00 5.62 8.94
C ASP A 175 -25.84 6.53 8.49
N GLY A 176 -25.11 6.09 7.46
CA GLY A 176 -23.90 6.71 6.97
C GLY A 176 -22.70 6.51 7.90
N PHE A 177 -21.52 6.50 7.30
CA PHE A 177 -20.26 6.48 8.02
C PHE A 177 -19.18 7.22 7.22
N SER A 178 -18.06 7.49 7.87
CA SER A 178 -16.89 8.06 7.22
C SER A 178 -15.65 7.24 7.51
N VAL A 179 -14.72 7.24 6.55
CA VAL A 179 -13.37 6.66 6.68
C VAL A 179 -12.39 7.82 6.54
N LYS A 180 -11.55 8.03 7.56
CA LYS A 180 -10.53 9.10 7.55
C LYS A 180 -9.17 8.54 7.94
N TRP A 181 -8.13 9.04 7.30
CA TRP A 181 -6.76 8.83 7.77
C TRP A 181 -6.53 9.67 9.04
N VAL A 182 -5.90 9.06 10.04
CA VAL A 182 -5.41 9.72 11.25
C VAL A 182 -3.92 9.43 11.34
N ASP A 183 -3.12 10.49 11.33
CA ASP A 183 -1.68 10.35 11.44
C ASP A 183 -1.25 9.88 12.84
N GLY A 184 -0.16 9.12 12.88
CA GLY A 184 0.46 8.69 14.13
C GLY A 184 1.18 9.80 14.89
N ASN A 185 1.35 9.59 16.19
CA ASN A 185 2.17 10.44 17.05
C ASN A 185 3.66 10.14 16.86
N GLU A 186 4.53 11.16 16.91
CA GLU A 186 5.98 10.97 16.78
C GLU A 186 6.55 10.10 17.90
N ASN A 187 6.00 10.20 19.11
CA ASN A 187 6.42 9.40 20.26
C ASN A 187 6.15 7.90 20.06
N ASP A 188 5.15 7.54 19.25
CA ASP A 188 4.71 6.17 19.00
C ASP A 188 5.07 5.70 17.57
N ARG A 189 6.01 6.40 16.92
CA ARG A 189 6.43 6.07 15.56
C ARG A 189 6.90 4.62 15.48
N LYS A 190 6.21 3.84 14.66
CA LYS A 190 6.55 2.45 14.39
C LYS A 190 7.86 2.39 13.61
N LYS A 191 8.73 1.48 14.04
CA LYS A 191 9.99 1.17 13.35
C LYS A 191 9.79 -0.06 12.49
N ILE A 192 10.22 0.02 11.24
CA ILE A 192 10.22 -1.14 10.35
C ILE A 192 11.22 -2.17 10.89
N ARG A 193 10.70 -3.39 11.11
CA ARG A 193 11.49 -4.53 11.60
C ARG A 193 11.90 -5.47 10.48
N CYS A 194 11.18 -5.44 9.37
CA CYS A 194 11.46 -6.29 8.23
C CYS A 194 11.27 -5.53 6.91
N VAL A 195 12.23 -5.67 6.01
CA VAL A 195 12.19 -5.15 4.63
C VAL A 195 12.39 -6.35 3.70
N ASN A 196 11.51 -6.51 2.71
CA ASN A 196 11.45 -7.71 1.89
C ASN A 196 11.06 -7.41 0.44
N THR A 197 11.20 -8.43 -0.42
CA THR A 197 10.62 -8.40 -1.75
C THR A 197 9.10 -8.34 -1.70
N ARG A 198 8.50 -7.68 -2.68
CA ARG A 198 7.04 -7.59 -2.83
C ARG A 198 6.45 -8.97 -3.11
N LEU A 199 5.34 -9.29 -2.45
CA LEU A 199 4.75 -10.61 -2.46
C LEU A 199 4.14 -10.93 -3.84
N ASN A 200 4.61 -12.01 -4.47
CA ASN A 200 4.07 -12.52 -5.73
C ASN A 200 4.12 -11.49 -6.89
N VAL A 201 5.11 -10.59 -6.85
CA VAL A 201 5.39 -9.63 -7.92
C VAL A 201 6.46 -10.20 -8.83
N ALA A 202 6.11 -10.37 -10.11
CA ALA A 202 7.04 -10.86 -11.11
C ALA A 202 8.05 -9.79 -11.52
N GLU A 203 9.26 -10.20 -11.89
CA GLU A 203 10.18 -9.39 -12.67
C GLU A 203 9.70 -9.32 -14.13
N TYR A 204 9.94 -8.17 -14.75
CA TYR A 204 9.53 -7.89 -16.11
C TYR A 204 10.75 -7.67 -16.99
N ASP A 205 10.70 -8.22 -18.19
CA ASP A 205 11.47 -7.76 -19.33
C ASP A 205 10.54 -6.87 -20.17
N HIS A 206 10.74 -5.55 -20.06
CA HIS A 206 9.81 -4.55 -20.59
C HIS A 206 8.37 -4.83 -20.13
N PHE A 207 7.44 -5.12 -21.03
CA PHE A 207 6.03 -5.34 -20.71
C PHE A 207 5.70 -6.80 -20.38
N GLU A 208 6.65 -7.72 -20.52
CA GLU A 208 6.43 -9.15 -20.33
C GLU A 208 7.01 -9.66 -19.00
N LYS A 209 6.22 -10.43 -18.27
CA LYS A 209 6.69 -11.12 -17.07
C LYS A 209 7.67 -12.21 -17.47
N ILE A 210 8.82 -12.29 -16.81
CA ILE A 210 9.81 -13.33 -17.08
C ILE A 210 9.27 -14.68 -16.58
N PRO A 211 9.00 -15.68 -17.45
CA PRO A 211 8.46 -16.97 -17.03
C PRO A 211 9.48 -17.79 -16.24
N ALA A 212 9.00 -18.65 -15.34
CA ALA A 212 9.84 -19.56 -14.56
C ALA A 212 10.73 -20.48 -15.43
N SER A 213 10.27 -20.84 -16.64
CA SER A 213 11.06 -21.65 -17.59
C SER A 213 12.31 -20.96 -18.13
N LYS A 214 12.40 -19.62 -18.04
CA LYS A 214 13.52 -18.83 -18.56
C LYS A 214 14.57 -18.47 -17.49
N THR A 215 14.40 -18.91 -16.24
CA THR A 215 15.33 -18.57 -15.15
C THR A 215 15.53 -19.72 -14.17
N LYS A 216 16.65 -19.69 -13.44
CA LYS A 216 16.91 -20.54 -12.26
C LYS A 216 16.89 -19.75 -10.95
N GLU A 217 16.55 -18.47 -11.01
CA GLU A 217 16.50 -17.57 -9.87
C GLU A 217 15.23 -17.80 -9.03
N GLN A 218 15.08 -17.02 -7.95
CA GLN A 218 13.91 -17.10 -7.09
C GLN A 218 12.62 -16.86 -7.88
N LEU A 219 11.63 -17.72 -7.68
CA LEU A 219 10.32 -17.62 -8.31
C LEU A 219 9.31 -16.94 -7.41
N THR A 220 8.26 -16.38 -8.03
CA THR A 220 7.07 -15.91 -7.31
C THR A 220 6.42 -17.07 -6.55
N LYS A 221 5.65 -16.79 -5.49
CA LYS A 221 5.04 -17.82 -4.62
C LYS A 221 4.19 -18.86 -5.38
N ASN A 222 3.60 -18.49 -6.50
CA ASN A 222 2.84 -19.40 -7.36
C ASN A 222 3.71 -20.23 -8.35
N ASN A 223 5.04 -20.08 -8.29
CA ASN A 223 6.05 -20.72 -9.13
C ASN A 223 5.92 -20.47 -10.64
N LYS A 224 5.22 -19.40 -11.06
CA LYS A 224 4.97 -19.11 -12.48
C LYS A 224 6.00 -18.18 -13.13
N TYR A 225 6.59 -17.27 -12.35
CA TYR A 225 7.45 -16.20 -12.89
C TYR A 225 8.68 -15.99 -12.02
N LYS A 226 9.71 -15.34 -12.58
CA LYS A 226 10.84 -14.81 -11.83
C LYS A 226 10.35 -13.77 -10.82
N GLN A 227 10.79 -13.85 -9.57
CA GLN A 227 10.44 -12.91 -8.50
C GLN A 227 11.18 -11.58 -8.67
N CYS A 228 10.45 -10.46 -8.61
CA CYS A 228 11.05 -9.13 -8.53
C CYS A 228 11.87 -9.01 -7.23
N GLN A 229 13.14 -8.65 -7.36
CA GLN A 229 14.09 -8.56 -6.25
C GLN A 229 14.06 -7.21 -5.50
N ARG A 230 13.26 -6.24 -5.94
CA ARG A 230 13.16 -4.92 -5.28
C ARG A 230 12.56 -5.05 -3.89
N MET A 231 13.27 -4.51 -2.90
CA MET A 231 12.97 -4.65 -1.47
C MET A 231 11.98 -3.59 -0.99
N TRP A 232 10.79 -3.57 -1.58
CA TRP A 232 9.78 -2.51 -1.41
C TRP A 232 8.59 -2.93 -0.52
N ARG A 233 8.73 -4.02 0.23
CA ARG A 233 7.76 -4.44 1.26
C ARG A 233 8.31 -4.12 2.64
N TYR A 234 7.53 -3.43 3.46
CA TYR A 234 7.94 -2.95 4.78
C TYR A 234 6.94 -3.42 5.83
N SER A 235 7.43 -4.05 6.90
CA SER A 235 6.60 -4.54 8.00
C SER A 235 7.16 -4.12 9.37
N ILE A 236 6.25 -3.84 10.30
CA ILE A 236 6.56 -3.63 11.72
C ILE A 236 6.68 -4.96 12.48
N ASN A 237 6.22 -6.05 11.87
CA ASN A 237 6.33 -7.39 12.39
C ASN A 237 7.55 -8.09 11.77
N LYS A 238 8.11 -9.07 12.50
CA LYS A 238 9.11 -9.98 11.95
C LYS A 238 8.40 -11.00 11.05
N ASP A 239 9.12 -11.54 10.07
CA ASP A 239 8.61 -12.63 9.23
C ASP A 239 8.34 -13.90 10.05
#